data_AF-A0AAQ3KP00-F1
#
_entry.id   AF-A0AAQ3KP00-F1
#
_cell.length_a   1.000
_cell.length_b   1.000
_cell.length_c   1.000
_cell.angle_alpha   90.00
_cell.angle_beta   90.00
_cell.angle_gamma   90.00
#
_symmetry.space_group_name_H-M   'P 1'
#
loop_
_entity.id
_entity.type
_entity.pdbx_description
1 polymer ?
#
loop_
_entity_poly.entity_id
_entity_poly.type
_entity_poly.pdbx_seq_one_letter_code
_entity_poly.pdbx_strand_id
1 'polypeptide(L)'
;MKDSGAFRVLALSTRAAAAAELAATLERQEMATPVAVESVQCFGRKKTAVAVAHCKRGRGLIKVNGVPIELVKPEILRLKAFEPILLLGRQRFMDVDLRIRVRGGGKTSQIYAIRQSIAKALVAFHQKYVDEQSKKEIKDILARYDRTLLVADPRRCEPKKFGGRGARARFQKSYR
;
A
#
# COMPACT_ATOMS: atom_id res chain seq x y z
N MET A 1 38.41 55.60 42.51
CA MET A 1 38.10 55.88 41.09
C MET A 1 38.33 54.58 40.33
N LYS A 2 37.33 54.13 39.56
CA LYS A 2 37.33 52.91 38.71
C LYS A 2 37.23 51.61 39.51
N ASP A 3 36.06 50.97 39.44
CA ASP A 3 35.85 49.50 39.46
C ASP A 3 34.35 49.13 39.46
N SER A 4 33.50 49.94 38.82
CA SER A 4 32.09 49.61 38.57
C SER A 4 31.82 49.08 37.16
N GLY A 5 32.86 48.99 36.32
CA GLY A 5 32.73 48.64 34.90
C GLY A 5 32.80 47.14 34.59
N ALA A 6 33.52 46.35 35.40
CA ALA A 6 33.85 44.96 35.03
C ALA A 6 32.67 43.98 35.21
N PHE A 7 31.82 44.19 36.21
CA PHE A 7 30.71 43.28 36.51
C PHE A 7 29.53 43.41 35.53
N ARG A 8 29.37 44.58 34.90
CA ARG A 8 28.29 44.83 33.92
C ARG A 8 28.62 44.26 32.54
N VAL A 9 29.89 44.12 32.19
CA VAL A 9 30.34 43.62 30.88
C VAL A 9 30.30 42.08 30.82
N LEU A 10 30.58 41.38 31.93
CA LEU A 10 30.49 39.91 32.02
C LEU A 10 29.05 39.36 31.99
N ALA A 11 28.07 40.15 32.44
CA ALA A 11 26.65 39.78 32.37
C ALA A 11 26.03 40.03 30.98
N LEU A 12 26.63 40.89 30.16
CA LEU A 12 26.20 41.17 28.78
C LEU A 12 26.83 40.19 27.77
N SER A 13 28.04 39.68 28.02
CA SER A 13 28.67 38.68 27.13
C SER A 13 28.05 37.28 27.28
N THR A 14 27.63 36.90 28.48
CA THR A 14 26.99 35.59 28.75
C THR A 14 25.53 35.55 28.30
N ARG A 15 24.81 36.68 28.34
CA ARG A 15 23.45 36.80 27.78
C ARG A 15 23.44 36.79 26.25
N ALA A 16 24.45 37.37 25.60
CA ALA A 16 24.57 37.34 24.14
C ALA A 16 24.89 35.92 23.62
N ALA A 17 25.76 35.18 24.31
CA ALA A 17 26.08 33.79 23.96
C ALA A 17 24.88 32.84 24.18
N ALA A 18 24.15 32.98 25.30
CA ALA A 18 22.95 32.17 25.57
C ALA A 18 21.76 32.49 24.64
N ALA A 19 21.63 33.75 24.20
CA ALA A 19 20.62 34.13 23.22
C ALA A 19 20.92 33.60 21.80
N ALA A 20 22.21 33.53 21.43
CA ALA A 20 22.63 32.95 20.15
C ALA A 20 22.43 31.41 20.10
N GLU A 21 22.67 30.70 21.21
CA GLU A 21 22.40 29.26 21.29
C GLU A 21 20.89 28.95 21.28
N LEU A 22 20.06 29.77 21.94
CA LEU A 22 18.60 29.62 21.91
C LEU A 22 18.00 29.95 20.52
N ALA A 23 18.53 30.96 19.83
CA ALA A 23 18.13 31.30 18.47
C ALA A 23 18.49 30.17 17.47
N ALA A 24 19.68 29.57 17.60
CA ALA A 24 20.09 28.43 16.77
C ALA A 24 19.29 27.14 17.04
N THR A 25 18.75 26.96 18.26
CA THR A 25 17.82 25.86 18.56
C THR A 25 16.41 26.08 18.01
N LEU A 26 15.98 27.34 17.85
CA LEU A 26 14.66 27.68 17.30
C LEU A 26 14.67 27.66 15.76
N GLU A 27 15.75 28.07 15.10
CA GLU A 27 15.91 27.95 13.64
C GLU A 27 15.99 26.48 13.17
N ARG A 28 16.39 25.55 14.05
CA ARG A 28 16.31 24.10 13.77
C ARG A 28 14.89 23.53 13.86
N GLN A 29 13.94 24.26 14.43
CA GLN A 29 12.54 23.80 14.56
C GLN A 29 11.63 24.29 13.43
N GLU A 30 12.08 25.19 12.55
CA GLU A 30 11.23 25.77 11.49
C GLU A 30 11.24 25.04 10.14
N MET A 31 11.98 23.94 9.98
CA MET A 31 11.98 23.17 8.71
C MET A 31 11.68 21.68 8.93
N ALA A 32 10.61 21.37 9.66
CA ALA A 32 9.95 20.08 9.59
C ALA A 32 8.60 20.22 8.86
N THR A 33 8.64 20.72 7.62
CA THR A 33 7.55 20.36 6.69
C THR A 33 7.54 18.83 6.63
N PRO A 34 6.39 18.14 6.79
CA PRO A 34 6.37 16.70 6.67
C PRO A 34 6.83 16.36 5.26
N VAL A 35 8.05 15.85 5.13
CA VAL A 35 8.61 15.39 3.86
C VAL A 35 7.55 14.53 3.21
N ALA A 36 7.04 14.94 2.04
CA ALA A 36 5.90 14.28 1.42
C ALA A 36 6.24 12.81 1.19
N VAL A 37 5.67 11.93 2.02
CA VAL A 37 6.01 10.51 2.00
C VAL A 37 5.52 9.94 0.68
N GLU A 38 6.46 9.55 -0.19
CA GLU A 38 6.18 8.91 -1.48
C GLU A 38 5.32 7.68 -1.25
N SER A 39 4.04 7.83 -1.58
CA SER A 39 3.05 6.81 -1.29
C SER A 39 1.97 6.77 -2.37
N VAL A 40 1.49 5.55 -2.60
CA VAL A 40 0.44 5.26 -3.56
C VAL A 40 -0.55 4.32 -2.89
N GLN A 41 -1.83 4.63 -3.06
CA GLN A 41 -2.92 3.77 -2.62
C GLN A 41 -3.60 3.17 -3.84
N CYS A 42 -3.76 1.85 -3.82
CA CYS A 42 -4.40 1.09 -4.89
C CYS A 42 -5.37 0.06 -4.33
N PHE A 43 -6.32 -0.38 -5.15
CA PHE A 43 -7.30 -1.37 -4.75
C PHE A 43 -7.38 -2.57 -5.71
N GLY A 44 -7.54 -3.74 -5.14
CA GLY A 44 -7.90 -5.00 -5.81
C GLY A 44 -9.32 -5.40 -5.42
N ARG A 45 -10.09 -5.94 -6.37
CA ARG A 45 -11.48 -6.34 -6.15
C ARG A 45 -11.78 -7.68 -6.81
N LYS A 46 -12.36 -8.60 -6.05
CA LYS A 46 -12.91 -9.86 -6.57
C LYS A 46 -14.18 -10.19 -5.81
N LYS A 47 -15.29 -10.39 -6.53
CA LYS A 47 -16.62 -10.52 -5.91
C LYS A 47 -16.84 -9.36 -4.91
N THR A 48 -17.27 -9.65 -3.70
CA THR A 48 -17.45 -8.65 -2.64
C THR A 48 -16.17 -8.35 -1.86
N ALA A 49 -15.06 -9.03 -2.13
CA ALA A 49 -13.79 -8.78 -1.45
C ALA A 49 -13.09 -7.55 -2.03
N VAL A 50 -12.61 -6.69 -1.13
CA VAL A 50 -11.86 -5.48 -1.45
C VAL A 50 -10.54 -5.53 -0.67
N ALA A 51 -9.44 -5.42 -1.39
CA ALA A 51 -8.09 -5.29 -0.83
C ALA A 51 -7.56 -3.91 -1.18
N VAL A 52 -7.15 -3.16 -0.16
CA VAL A 52 -6.55 -1.83 -0.30
C VAL A 52 -5.08 -1.95 0.05
N ALA A 53 -4.21 -1.67 -0.90
CA ALA A 53 -2.76 -1.67 -0.73
C ALA A 53 -2.26 -0.24 -0.62
N HIS A 54 -1.55 0.05 0.47
CA HIS A 54 -0.76 1.26 0.61
C HIS A 54 0.70 0.90 0.36
N CYS A 55 1.25 1.42 -0.74
CA CYS A 55 2.68 1.38 -1.03
C CYS A 55 3.32 2.63 -0.50
N LYS A 56 4.43 2.47 0.21
CA LYS A 56 5.35 3.54 0.59
C LYS A 56 6.77 3.12 0.19
N ARG A 57 7.66 4.08 0.00
CA ARG A 57 9.09 3.77 -0.15
C ARG A 57 9.62 3.14 1.15
N GLY A 58 10.42 2.09 1.05
CA GLY A 58 10.76 1.23 2.18
C GLY A 58 11.82 0.18 1.88
N ARG A 59 11.76 -0.95 2.61
CA ARG A 59 12.76 -2.04 2.62
C ARG A 59 12.19 -3.38 2.12
N GLY A 60 11.07 -3.38 1.39
CA GLY A 60 10.47 -4.60 0.86
C GLY A 60 9.52 -5.33 1.82
N LEU A 61 9.01 -4.66 2.85
CA LEU A 61 8.11 -5.29 3.83
C LEU A 61 6.69 -5.40 3.29
N ILE A 62 6.21 -6.63 3.08
CA ILE A 62 4.84 -6.90 2.60
C ILE A 62 4.00 -7.50 3.73
N LYS A 63 2.99 -6.74 4.19
CA LYS A 63 2.08 -7.13 5.27
C LYS A 63 0.63 -7.10 4.82
N VAL A 64 -0.12 -8.16 5.12
CA VAL A 64 -1.57 -8.29 4.90
C VAL A 64 -2.27 -8.31 6.26
N ASN A 65 -3.14 -7.35 6.53
CA ASN A 65 -3.86 -7.20 7.80
C ASN A 65 -2.93 -7.21 9.04
N GLY A 66 -1.70 -6.70 8.91
CA GLY A 66 -0.71 -6.66 9.98
C GLY A 66 0.18 -7.90 10.08
N VAL A 67 -0.15 -8.96 9.37
CA VAL A 67 0.58 -10.24 9.32
C VAL A 67 1.46 -10.27 8.06
N PRO A 68 2.67 -10.84 8.07
CA PRO A 68 3.47 -11.01 6.85
C PRO A 68 2.74 -11.87 5.81
N ILE A 69 3.00 -11.63 4.53
CA ILE A 69 2.33 -12.33 3.42
C ILE A 69 2.52 -13.87 3.46
N GLU A 70 3.61 -14.35 4.05
CA GLU A 70 3.91 -15.78 4.22
C GLU A 70 2.92 -16.50 5.15
N LEU A 71 2.28 -15.77 6.05
CA LEU A 71 1.34 -16.33 7.03
C LEU A 71 -0.12 -16.12 6.62
N VAL A 72 -0.37 -15.74 5.35
CA VAL A 72 -1.73 -15.61 4.82
C VAL A 72 -2.41 -16.98 4.78
N LYS A 73 -3.57 -17.07 5.44
CA LYS A 73 -4.44 -18.26 5.42
C LYS A 73 -5.50 -18.13 4.33
N PRO A 74 -5.92 -19.21 3.65
CA PRO A 74 -5.46 -20.60 3.73
C PRO A 74 -4.14 -20.87 2.99
N GLU A 75 -3.37 -21.83 3.48
CA GLU A 75 -2.03 -22.17 2.97
C GLU A 75 -2.02 -22.63 1.52
N ILE A 76 -3.02 -23.41 1.10
CA ILE A 76 -3.14 -23.94 -0.28
C ILE A 76 -3.13 -22.80 -1.32
N LEU A 77 -3.75 -21.66 -0.99
CA LEU A 77 -3.87 -20.52 -1.89
C LEU A 77 -2.80 -19.45 -1.65
N ARG A 78 -1.88 -19.66 -0.70
CA ARG A 78 -0.80 -18.73 -0.39
C ARG A 78 0.06 -18.45 -1.63
N LEU A 79 0.38 -19.48 -2.41
CA LEU A 79 1.14 -19.36 -3.65
C LEU A 79 0.49 -18.38 -4.64
N LYS A 80 -0.84 -18.33 -4.71
CA LYS A 80 -1.57 -17.37 -5.56
C LYS A 80 -1.38 -15.92 -5.13
N ALA A 81 -1.20 -15.65 -3.84
CA ALA A 81 -0.89 -14.30 -3.36
C ALA A 81 0.54 -13.86 -3.74
N PHE A 82 1.48 -14.81 -3.86
CA PHE A 82 2.88 -14.58 -4.18
C PHE A 82 3.20 -14.44 -5.66
N GLU A 83 2.32 -14.87 -6.57
CA GLU A 83 2.54 -14.79 -8.02
C GLU A 83 3.09 -13.44 -8.52
N PRO A 84 2.55 -12.26 -8.15
CA PRO A 84 3.12 -10.99 -8.62
C PRO A 84 4.56 -10.76 -8.16
N ILE A 85 4.95 -11.30 -7.00
CA ILE A 85 6.31 -11.19 -6.46
C ILE A 85 7.25 -12.15 -7.17
N LEU A 86 6.77 -13.37 -7.46
CA LEU A 86 7.55 -14.39 -8.16
C LEU A 86 7.79 -14.03 -9.62
N LEU A 87 6.80 -13.47 -10.30
CA LEU A 87 6.89 -13.10 -11.72
C LEU A 87 7.83 -11.92 -11.98
N LEU A 88 7.84 -10.94 -11.07
CA LEU A 88 8.64 -9.72 -11.24
C LEU A 88 10.01 -9.79 -10.57
N GLY A 89 10.23 -10.83 -9.75
CA GLY A 89 11.42 -10.98 -8.93
C GLY A 89 11.40 -10.10 -7.67
N ARG A 90 12.08 -10.56 -6.62
CA ARG A 90 12.14 -9.84 -5.33
C ARG A 90 12.85 -8.49 -5.45
N GLN A 91 13.77 -8.32 -6.40
CA GLN A 91 14.56 -7.09 -6.57
C GLN A 91 13.67 -5.87 -6.76
N ARG A 92 12.62 -5.96 -7.60
CA ARG A 92 11.70 -4.85 -7.88
C ARG A 92 10.83 -4.45 -6.69
N PHE A 93 10.79 -5.27 -5.63
CA PHE A 93 10.04 -4.98 -4.40
C PHE A 93 10.93 -4.47 -3.26
N MET A 94 12.26 -4.49 -3.38
CA MET A 94 13.16 -4.14 -2.27
C MET A 94 13.01 -2.69 -1.81
N ASP A 95 12.64 -1.79 -2.71
CA ASP A 95 12.52 -0.36 -2.44
C ASP A 95 11.14 0.05 -1.90
N VAL A 96 10.18 -0.88 -1.81
CA VAL A 96 8.78 -0.58 -1.49
C VAL A 96 8.25 -1.42 -0.33
N ASP A 97 7.63 -0.78 0.65
CA ASP A 97 6.85 -1.45 1.69
C ASP A 97 5.36 -1.43 1.32
N LEU A 98 4.71 -2.58 1.45
CA LEU A 98 3.29 -2.75 1.17
C LEU A 98 2.52 -3.09 2.45
N ARG A 99 1.54 -2.23 2.79
CA ARG A 99 0.54 -2.52 3.82
C ARG A 99 -0.82 -2.73 3.18
N ILE A 100 -1.33 -3.94 3.26
CA ILE A 100 -2.57 -4.36 2.61
C ILE A 100 -3.65 -4.58 3.67
N ARG A 101 -4.80 -3.94 3.49
CA ARG A 101 -6.01 -4.16 4.32
C ARG A 101 -7.07 -4.82 3.47
N VAL A 102 -7.68 -5.89 3.97
CA VAL A 102 -8.67 -6.67 3.22
C VAL A 102 -9.96 -6.79 4.00
N ARG A 103 -11.09 -6.52 3.34
CA ARG A 103 -12.44 -6.59 3.91
C ARG A 103 -13.42 -7.21 2.90
N GLY A 104 -14.45 -7.87 3.43
CA GLY A 104 -15.54 -8.47 2.65
C GLY A 104 -15.17 -9.77 1.92
N GLY A 105 -16.18 -10.39 1.30
CA GLY A 105 -16.06 -11.65 0.56
C GLY A 105 -15.61 -12.85 1.39
N GLY A 106 -15.23 -13.94 0.70
CA GLY A 106 -14.66 -15.14 1.30
C GLY A 106 -13.14 -15.24 1.10
N LYS A 107 -12.47 -16.13 1.85
CA LYS A 107 -11.00 -16.30 1.88
C LYS A 107 -10.37 -16.39 0.48
N THR A 108 -10.94 -17.20 -0.41
CA THR A 108 -10.46 -17.34 -1.79
C THR A 108 -10.54 -16.02 -2.56
N SER A 109 -11.67 -15.31 -2.47
CA SER A 109 -11.85 -14.03 -3.19
C SER A 109 -10.94 -12.94 -2.63
N GLN A 110 -10.69 -12.96 -1.31
CA GLN A 110 -9.74 -12.07 -0.65
C GLN A 110 -8.32 -12.25 -1.18
N ILE A 111 -7.86 -13.50 -1.36
CA ILE A 111 -6.53 -13.78 -1.93
C ILE A 111 -6.38 -13.24 -3.35
N TYR A 112 -7.38 -13.44 -4.22
CA TYR A 112 -7.35 -12.85 -5.56
C TYR A 112 -7.36 -11.32 -5.53
N ALA A 113 -8.05 -10.70 -4.57
CA ALA A 113 -8.01 -9.26 -4.38
C ALA A 113 -6.63 -8.77 -3.90
N ILE A 114 -5.98 -9.47 -2.96
CA ILE A 114 -4.62 -9.17 -2.48
C ILE A 114 -3.61 -9.26 -3.63
N ARG A 115 -3.65 -10.38 -4.36
CA ARG A 115 -2.82 -10.64 -5.55
C ARG A 115 -2.93 -9.47 -6.54
N GLN A 116 -4.15 -9.03 -6.80
CA GLN A 116 -4.41 -7.90 -7.70
C GLN A 116 -3.91 -6.55 -7.12
N SER A 117 -4.10 -6.32 -5.82
CA SER A 117 -3.69 -5.05 -5.21
C SER A 117 -2.17 -4.89 -5.19
N ILE A 118 -1.41 -5.96 -4.96
CA ILE A 118 0.06 -5.94 -5.03
C ILE A 118 0.54 -5.52 -6.43
N ALA A 119 0.04 -6.18 -7.46
CA ALA A 119 0.41 -5.92 -8.85
C ALA A 119 0.13 -4.46 -9.25
N LYS A 120 -1.10 -3.98 -8.97
CA LYS A 120 -1.49 -2.59 -9.28
C LYS A 120 -0.66 -1.57 -8.52
N ALA A 121 -0.39 -1.83 -7.25
CA ALA A 121 0.28 -0.85 -6.41
C ALA A 121 1.74 -0.66 -6.84
N LEU A 122 2.42 -1.72 -7.31
CA LEU A 122 3.74 -1.60 -7.90
C LEU A 122 3.74 -0.81 -9.21
N VAL A 123 2.80 -1.12 -10.13
CA VAL A 123 2.66 -0.39 -11.40
C VAL A 123 2.40 1.10 -11.15
N ALA A 124 1.51 1.41 -10.21
CA ALA A 124 1.16 2.79 -9.88
C ALA A 124 2.30 3.53 -9.16
N PHE A 125 3.13 2.85 -8.37
CA PHE A 125 4.33 3.41 -7.78
C PHE A 125 5.36 3.80 -8.84
N HIS A 126 5.65 2.89 -9.78
CA HIS A 126 6.58 3.18 -10.87
C HIS A 126 6.07 4.30 -11.79
N GLN A 127 4.76 4.34 -12.06
CA GLN A 127 4.15 5.40 -12.84
C GLN A 127 4.30 6.79 -12.20
N LYS A 128 4.34 6.89 -10.87
CA LYS A 128 4.38 8.17 -10.17
C LYS A 128 5.79 8.64 -9.82
N TYR A 129 6.71 7.71 -9.50
CA TYR A 129 7.97 8.04 -8.83
C TYR A 129 9.24 7.51 -9.52
N VAL A 130 9.14 6.62 -10.52
CA VAL A 130 10.32 6.00 -11.14
C VAL A 130 10.44 6.42 -12.61
N ASP A 131 9.80 5.68 -13.52
CA ASP A 131 9.85 5.95 -14.95
C ASP A 131 8.76 5.17 -15.71
N GLU A 132 8.42 5.62 -16.92
CA GLU A 132 7.38 5.01 -17.75
C GLU A 132 7.85 3.72 -18.44
N GLN A 133 9.17 3.53 -18.65
CA GLN A 133 9.71 2.34 -19.31
C GLN A 133 9.62 1.11 -18.38
N SER A 134 10.15 1.21 -17.16
CA SER A 134 10.06 0.18 -16.11
C SER A 134 8.61 -0.19 -15.80
N LYS A 135 7.72 0.80 -15.77
CA LYS A 135 6.28 0.56 -15.61
C LYS A 135 5.73 -0.28 -16.76
N LYS A 136 6.09 0.03 -18.02
CA LYS A 136 5.64 -0.72 -19.19
C LYS A 136 6.12 -2.17 -19.15
N GLU A 137 7.39 -2.40 -18.81
CA GLU A 137 7.95 -3.75 -18.63
C GLU A 137 7.17 -4.58 -17.60
N ILE A 138 6.96 -4.01 -16.40
CA ILE A 138 6.23 -4.67 -15.31
C ILE A 138 4.80 -4.98 -15.75
N LYS A 139 4.14 -4.02 -16.39
CA LYS A 139 2.77 -4.17 -16.87
C LYS A 139 2.67 -5.27 -17.93
N ASP A 140 3.62 -5.33 -18.86
CA ASP A 140 3.62 -6.32 -19.95
C ASP A 140 3.87 -7.74 -19.41
N ILE A 141 4.80 -7.91 -18.46
CA ILE A 141 5.03 -9.22 -17.80
C ILE A 141 3.76 -9.70 -17.08
N LEU A 142 3.13 -8.81 -16.30
CA LEU A 142 1.90 -9.15 -15.57
C LEU A 142 0.73 -9.44 -16.51
N ALA A 143 0.58 -8.66 -17.59
CA ALA A 143 -0.49 -8.82 -18.57
C ALA A 143 -0.35 -10.11 -19.38
N ARG A 144 0.89 -10.52 -19.72
CA ARG A 144 1.17 -11.78 -20.42
C ARG A 144 0.79 -12.99 -19.58
N TYR A 145 1.03 -12.96 -18.27
CA TYR A 145 0.66 -14.07 -17.38
C TYR A 145 -0.84 -14.13 -17.12
N ASP A 146 -1.43 -13.04 -16.61
CA ASP A 146 -2.85 -13.01 -16.27
C ASP A 146 -3.41 -11.59 -16.26
N ARG A 147 -4.37 -11.32 -17.16
CA ARG A 147 -5.07 -10.04 -17.25
C ARG A 147 -5.75 -9.64 -15.93
N THR A 148 -6.16 -10.61 -15.11
CA THR A 148 -6.87 -10.34 -13.84
C THR A 148 -5.99 -9.72 -12.75
N LEU A 149 -4.67 -9.76 -12.91
CA LEU A 149 -3.71 -9.05 -12.05
C LEU A 149 -3.84 -7.53 -12.15
N LEU A 150 -4.20 -7.04 -13.34
CA LEU A 150 -4.33 -5.61 -13.62
C LEU A 150 -5.80 -5.19 -13.68
N VAL A 151 -6.67 -6.00 -14.27
CA VAL A 151 -8.10 -5.67 -14.48
C VAL A 151 -8.97 -6.53 -13.58
N ALA A 152 -9.94 -5.92 -12.88
CA ALA A 152 -10.82 -6.67 -11.99
C ALA A 152 -11.87 -7.45 -12.81
N ASP A 153 -12.18 -8.67 -12.36
CA ASP A 153 -13.28 -9.46 -12.93
C ASP A 153 -14.63 -8.88 -12.46
N PRO A 154 -15.48 -8.39 -13.39
CA PRO A 154 -16.73 -7.72 -13.05
C PRO A 154 -17.82 -8.68 -12.59
N ARG A 155 -17.68 -10.00 -12.77
CA ARG A 155 -18.74 -10.98 -12.50
C ARG A 155 -19.24 -10.92 -11.05
N ARG A 156 -20.57 -11.00 -10.88
CA ARG A 156 -21.29 -11.00 -9.59
C ARG A 156 -22.40 -12.05 -9.61
N CYS A 157 -22.88 -12.43 -8.43
CA CYS A 157 -24.01 -13.38 -8.33
C CYS A 157 -25.29 -12.68 -8.76
N GLU A 158 -26.02 -13.33 -9.67
CA GLU A 158 -27.34 -12.87 -10.07
C GLU A 158 -28.34 -13.01 -8.91
N PRO A 159 -29.31 -12.09 -8.77
CA PRO A 159 -30.35 -12.21 -7.77
C PRO A 159 -31.27 -13.41 -8.05
N LYS A 160 -31.85 -13.97 -6.98
CA LYS A 160 -32.85 -15.05 -7.09
C LYS A 160 -34.11 -14.51 -7.79
N LYS A 161 -34.66 -15.28 -8.72
CA LYS A 161 -35.96 -14.99 -9.35
C LYS A 161 -37.07 -15.81 -8.68
N PHE A 162 -38.29 -15.29 -8.65
CA PHE A 162 -39.47 -16.02 -8.14
C PHE A 162 -39.72 -17.28 -8.97
N GLY A 163 -40.35 -18.32 -8.42
CA GLY A 163 -40.68 -19.54 -9.19
C GLY A 163 -39.50 -20.49 -9.42
N GLY A 164 -38.54 -20.53 -8.50
CA GLY A 164 -37.37 -21.38 -8.56
C GLY A 164 -36.52 -21.33 -7.30
N ARG A 165 -35.56 -22.26 -7.18
CA ARG A 165 -34.63 -22.30 -6.04
C ARG A 165 -33.52 -21.25 -6.16
N GLY A 166 -33.16 -20.82 -7.37
CA GLY A 166 -32.04 -19.91 -7.62
C GLY A 166 -32.32 -18.85 -8.69
N ALA A 167 -31.25 -18.24 -9.21
CA ALA A 167 -31.35 -17.20 -10.24
C ALA A 167 -31.93 -17.72 -11.58
N ARG A 168 -31.60 -18.97 -11.94
CA ARG A 168 -32.01 -19.61 -13.20
C ARG A 168 -32.79 -20.92 -13.01
N ALA A 169 -32.42 -21.72 -12.01
CA ALA A 169 -33.06 -23.00 -11.73
C ALA A 169 -34.53 -22.83 -11.33
N ARG A 170 -35.43 -23.50 -12.07
CA ARG A 170 -36.88 -23.54 -11.85
C ARG A 170 -37.27 -24.79 -11.07
N PHE A 171 -38.44 -24.74 -10.41
CA PHE A 171 -39.02 -25.95 -9.84
C PHE A 171 -39.43 -26.92 -10.96
N GLN A 172 -39.35 -28.22 -10.68
CA GLN A 172 -39.78 -29.25 -11.62
C GLN A 172 -41.28 -29.12 -11.91
N LYS A 173 -41.66 -29.19 -13.18
CA LYS A 173 -43.06 -29.18 -13.61
C LYS A 173 -43.57 -30.62 -13.73
N SER A 174 -44.75 -30.91 -13.19
CA SER A 174 -45.49 -32.14 -13.47
C SER A 174 -46.40 -31.94 -14.68
N TYR A 175 -46.45 -32.93 -15.57
CA TYR A 175 -47.34 -32.96 -16.73
C TYR A 175 -48.42 -34.01 -16.50
N ARG A 176 -49.61 -33.78 -17.05
CA ARG A 176 -50.75 -34.69 -17.07
C ARG A 176 -51.12 -34.97 -18.51
#